data_AF-A0A7J6UXY5-F1
#
_entry.id   AF-A0A7J6UXY5-F1
#
_cell.length_a   1.000
_cell.length_b   1.000
_cell.length_c   1.000
_cell.angle_alpha   90.00
_cell.angle_beta   90.00
_cell.angle_gamma   90.00
#
_symmetry.space_group_name_H-M   'P 1'
#
loop_
_entity.id
_entity.type
_entity.pdbx_description
1 polymer ?
#
loop_
_entity_poly.entity_id
_entity_poly.type
_entity_poly.pdbx_seq_one_letter_code
_entity_poly.pdbx_strand_id
1 'polypeptide(L)'
;MDFVDRVLMFRESCNIDKFNLFYSFENLDGARLHTWVLAASRRNAQSLILEVNCWCKPIELLSNLFTSNITVLKLLFNNSVVTPRAKLPNSICTSSRIKDLELKGVSFPNANADGELILSCPVLENLCITKCQLNNIKVFKISTPLLESLECVYLYTDRDHSCRVKTCTPNLKRIMVKATAYSSLDRVNSMLDYCLESLTSLTSAEVSIYSPDAPKKVCSEWLMKVLTGVHNVESLKLTDRSLQLLADFPESFNKLSDIFSNLKFVELDKPGSCYAQAVLKLLFGNDIQWQLERGGVFTVGEKKMDGKTTFPENV
;
A
#
# COMPACT_ATOMS: atom_id res chain seq x y z
N MET A 1 -29.60 -1.35 11.41
CA MET A 1 -29.78 -0.64 10.12
C MET A 1 -30.85 0.47 10.22
N ASP A 2 -32.01 0.21 10.84
CA ASP A 2 -33.12 1.20 10.97
C ASP A 2 -32.78 2.50 11.68
N PHE A 3 -31.76 2.50 12.54
CA PHE A 3 -31.23 3.72 13.11
C PHE A 3 -30.68 4.67 12.02
N VAL A 4 -29.89 4.13 11.08
CA VAL A 4 -29.26 4.92 10.01
C VAL A 4 -30.31 5.48 9.08
N ASP A 5 -31.30 4.67 8.68
CA ASP A 5 -32.44 5.13 7.88
C ASP A 5 -33.16 6.29 8.56
N ARG A 6 -33.50 6.15 9.85
CA ARG A 6 -34.18 7.19 10.61
C ARG A 6 -33.36 8.47 10.69
N VAL A 7 -32.07 8.38 11.02
CA VAL A 7 -31.19 9.57 11.09
C VAL A 7 -31.13 10.30 9.75
N LEU A 8 -31.01 9.55 8.65
CA LEU A 8 -30.98 10.13 7.31
C LEU A 8 -32.35 10.70 6.92
N MET A 9 -33.46 10.04 7.24
CA MET A 9 -34.81 10.53 6.97
C MET A 9 -35.13 11.81 7.75
N PHE A 10 -34.88 11.85 9.06
CA PHE A 10 -35.26 12.96 9.94
C PHE A 10 -34.35 14.18 9.84
N ARG A 11 -33.13 14.05 9.29
CA ARG A 11 -32.30 15.20 8.92
C ARG A 11 -32.81 15.79 7.61
N GLU A 12 -33.85 16.61 7.66
CA GLU A 12 -34.40 17.33 6.50
C GLU A 12 -33.34 18.27 5.89
N SER A 13 -32.87 17.99 4.67
CA SER A 13 -32.06 18.86 3.79
C SER A 13 -30.69 19.38 4.28
N CYS A 14 -30.29 19.18 5.54
CA CYS A 14 -29.00 19.66 6.03
C CYS A 14 -27.82 18.97 5.32
N ASN A 15 -26.77 19.75 5.06
CA ASN A 15 -25.48 19.21 4.64
C ASN A 15 -24.94 18.23 5.69
N ILE A 16 -24.24 17.22 5.20
CA ILE A 16 -23.45 16.28 6.00
C ILE A 16 -22.01 16.56 5.62
N ASP A 17 -21.16 17.00 6.55
CA ASP A 17 -19.74 17.20 6.22
C ASP A 17 -19.00 15.86 6.16
N LYS A 18 -19.31 14.99 7.13
CA LYS A 18 -18.72 13.66 7.30
C LYS A 18 -19.79 12.61 7.56
N PHE A 19 -19.80 11.58 6.73
CA PHE A 19 -20.58 10.37 6.94
C PHE A 19 -19.62 9.22 7.29
N ASN A 20 -19.71 8.73 8.53
CA ASN A 20 -18.93 7.59 8.99
C ASN A 20 -19.88 6.48 9.46
N LEU A 21 -19.79 5.33 8.82
CA LEU A 21 -20.57 4.15 9.18
C LEU A 21 -19.61 3.00 9.50
N PHE A 22 -19.69 2.54 10.74
CA PHE A 22 -19.13 1.27 11.16
C PHE A 22 -20.27 0.26 11.33
N TYR A 23 -20.15 -0.90 10.69
CA TYR A 23 -21.21 -1.91 10.69
C TYR A 23 -20.63 -3.32 10.84
N SER A 24 -20.98 -4.02 11.92
CA SER A 24 -20.37 -5.31 12.30
C SER A 24 -21.38 -6.37 12.76
N PHE A 25 -22.66 -6.16 12.54
CA PHE A 25 -23.73 -7.00 13.08
C PHE A 25 -24.15 -8.08 12.07
N GLU A 26 -25.41 -8.05 11.66
CA GLU A 26 -26.02 -8.97 10.71
C GLU A 26 -25.60 -8.70 9.27
N ASN A 27 -26.07 -9.50 8.33
CA ASN A 27 -25.81 -9.30 6.91
C ASN A 27 -26.21 -7.89 6.46
N LEU A 28 -25.27 -7.18 5.85
CA LEU A 28 -25.53 -5.84 5.34
C LEU A 28 -26.41 -5.93 4.09
N ASP A 29 -27.54 -5.23 4.13
CA ASP A 29 -28.39 -5.03 2.96
C ASP A 29 -27.74 -4.01 2.02
N GLY A 30 -27.36 -4.45 0.82
CA GLY A 30 -26.74 -3.62 -0.20
C GLY A 30 -27.62 -2.47 -0.68
N ALA A 31 -28.95 -2.66 -0.74
CA ALA A 31 -29.87 -1.62 -1.17
C ALA A 31 -29.95 -0.48 -0.12
N ARG A 32 -29.87 -0.83 1.17
CA ARG A 32 -29.79 0.17 2.24
C ARG A 32 -28.45 0.88 2.25
N LEU A 33 -27.35 0.16 2.07
CA LEU A 33 -26.03 0.78 1.92
C LEU A 33 -26.01 1.81 0.79
N HIS A 34 -26.57 1.46 -0.37
CA HIS A 34 -26.73 2.36 -1.51
C HIS A 34 -27.54 3.60 -1.15
N THR A 35 -28.66 3.42 -0.46
CA THR A 35 -29.52 4.52 0.00
C THR A 35 -28.75 5.48 0.91
N TRP A 36 -27.96 4.95 1.85
CA TRP A 36 -27.16 5.76 2.77
C TRP A 36 -26.06 6.53 2.06
N VAL A 37 -25.36 5.85 1.15
CA VAL A 37 -24.33 6.45 0.30
C VAL A 37 -24.90 7.59 -0.56
N LEU A 38 -26.05 7.37 -1.19
CA LEU A 38 -26.73 8.40 -1.99
C LEU A 38 -27.18 9.58 -1.13
N ALA A 39 -27.68 9.32 0.08
CA ALA A 39 -28.07 10.38 1.01
C ALA A 39 -26.86 11.23 1.43
N ALA A 40 -25.72 10.60 1.75
CA ALA A 40 -24.48 11.31 2.07
C ALA A 40 -23.99 12.17 0.89
N SER A 41 -23.95 11.59 -0.31
CA SER A 41 -23.53 12.28 -1.54
C SER A 41 -24.43 13.48 -1.87
N ARG A 42 -25.76 13.30 -1.82
CA ARG A 42 -26.74 14.38 -2.07
C ARG A 42 -26.68 15.51 -1.04
N ARG A 43 -26.13 15.24 0.15
CA ARG A 43 -25.98 16.22 1.24
C ARG A 43 -24.56 16.76 1.32
N ASN A 44 -23.82 16.74 0.22
CA ASN A 44 -22.50 17.36 0.09
C ASN A 44 -21.45 16.81 1.07
N ALA A 45 -21.51 15.52 1.40
CA ALA A 45 -20.45 14.84 2.15
C ALA A 45 -19.09 15.08 1.49
N GLN A 46 -18.16 15.63 2.27
CA GLN A 46 -16.76 15.76 1.90
C GLN A 46 -15.98 14.52 2.33
N SER A 47 -16.36 13.91 3.45
CA SER A 47 -15.76 12.68 3.95
C SER A 47 -16.78 11.55 4.03
N LEU A 48 -16.49 10.44 3.35
CA LEU A 48 -17.28 9.22 3.40
C LEU A 48 -16.40 8.05 3.85
N ILE A 49 -16.72 7.48 5.01
CA ILE A 49 -16.02 6.34 5.60
C ILE A 49 -17.05 5.24 5.83
N LEU A 50 -16.83 4.10 5.18
CA LEU A 50 -17.67 2.91 5.33
C LEU A 50 -16.77 1.77 5.79
N GLU A 51 -16.98 1.28 7.01
CA GLU A 51 -16.33 0.11 7.55
C GLU A 51 -17.35 -1.00 7.78
N VAL A 52 -17.17 -2.12 7.09
CA VAL A 52 -18.11 -3.25 7.09
C VAL A 52 -17.38 -4.52 7.54
N ASN A 53 -17.73 -4.99 8.73
CA ASN A 53 -17.11 -6.09 9.45
C ASN A 53 -18.04 -7.29 9.59
N CYS A 54 -19.03 -7.41 8.73
CA CYS A 54 -19.98 -8.52 8.67
C CYS A 54 -20.00 -9.13 7.26
N TRP A 55 -20.41 -10.39 7.16
CA TRP A 55 -20.60 -11.01 5.86
C TRP A 55 -21.66 -10.26 5.05
N CYS A 56 -21.42 -10.10 3.75
CA CYS A 56 -22.41 -9.62 2.80
C CYS A 56 -22.13 -10.26 1.45
N LYS A 57 -23.16 -10.40 0.62
CA LYS A 57 -22.97 -10.70 -0.80
C LYS A 57 -22.16 -9.55 -1.43
N PRO A 58 -21.38 -9.80 -2.49
CA PRO A 58 -20.67 -8.74 -3.19
C PRO A 58 -21.62 -7.60 -3.59
N ILE A 59 -21.35 -6.39 -3.10
CA ILE A 59 -22.16 -5.20 -3.38
C ILE A 59 -21.52 -4.42 -4.54
N GLU A 60 -22.27 -4.17 -5.61
CA GLU A 60 -21.80 -3.26 -6.65
C GLU A 60 -21.92 -1.81 -6.17
N LEU A 61 -20.81 -1.07 -6.14
CA LEU A 61 -20.83 0.30 -5.63
C LEU A 61 -21.32 1.28 -6.70
N LEU A 62 -22.06 2.31 -6.27
CA LEU A 62 -22.66 3.30 -7.16
C LEU A 62 -21.59 4.22 -7.78
N SER A 63 -21.71 4.48 -9.07
CA SER A 63 -20.77 5.36 -9.80
C SER A 63 -20.73 6.79 -9.26
N ASN A 64 -21.87 7.25 -8.72
CA ASN A 64 -22.11 8.58 -8.16
C ASN A 64 -21.18 8.92 -6.97
N LEU A 65 -20.64 7.90 -6.30
CA LEU A 65 -19.66 8.08 -5.22
C LEU A 65 -18.46 8.91 -5.70
N PHE A 66 -18.00 8.61 -6.91
CA PHE A 66 -16.74 9.11 -7.45
C PHE A 66 -16.88 10.42 -8.23
N THR A 67 -18.12 10.86 -8.46
CA THR A 67 -18.47 12.13 -9.12
C THR A 67 -19.04 13.18 -8.16
N SER A 68 -19.13 12.86 -6.87
CA SER A 68 -19.68 13.74 -5.82
C SER A 68 -18.66 14.75 -5.27
N ASN A 69 -19.06 15.53 -4.27
CA ASN A 69 -18.18 16.47 -3.55
C ASN A 69 -17.22 15.80 -2.55
N ILE A 70 -17.14 14.47 -2.54
CA ILE A 70 -16.27 13.71 -1.63
C ILE A 70 -14.79 13.96 -1.98
N THR A 71 -14.02 14.37 -0.97
CA THR A 71 -12.57 14.53 -1.02
C THR A 71 -11.84 13.41 -0.28
N VAL A 72 -12.48 12.80 0.73
CA VAL A 72 -11.94 11.67 1.50
C VAL A 72 -12.89 10.49 1.38
N LEU A 73 -12.43 9.41 0.77
CA LEU A 73 -13.21 8.19 0.60
C LEU A 73 -12.48 6.99 1.20
N LYS A 74 -13.12 6.34 2.17
CA LYS A 74 -12.63 5.10 2.77
C LYS A 74 -13.68 4.00 2.67
N LEU A 75 -13.35 2.91 1.98
CA LEU A 75 -14.21 1.76 1.77
C LEU A 75 -13.52 0.53 2.34
N LEU A 76 -13.87 0.19 3.58
CA LEU A 76 -13.17 -0.79 4.40
C LEU A 76 -14.04 -2.04 4.60
N PHE A 77 -14.00 -2.95 3.63
CA PHE A 77 -14.70 -4.22 3.74
C PHE A 77 -13.77 -5.27 4.37
N ASN A 78 -13.88 -5.44 5.68
CA ASN A 78 -13.03 -6.35 6.42
C ASN A 78 -13.51 -7.80 6.23
N ASN A 79 -12.66 -8.62 5.60
CA ASN A 79 -12.91 -10.04 5.39
C ASN A 79 -11.76 -10.90 5.94
N SER A 80 -12.12 -12.05 6.53
CA SER A 80 -11.19 -13.12 6.89
C SER A 80 -10.80 -13.97 5.68
N VAL A 81 -11.66 -14.04 4.67
CA VAL A 81 -11.48 -14.82 3.43
C VAL A 81 -11.04 -13.92 2.28
N VAL A 82 -10.30 -14.48 1.32
CA VAL A 82 -9.86 -13.81 0.09
C VAL A 82 -11.00 -13.71 -0.94
N THR A 83 -12.09 -13.06 -0.54
CA THR A 83 -13.22 -12.78 -1.42
C THR A 83 -13.64 -11.31 -1.28
N PRO A 84 -13.73 -10.56 -2.39
CA PRO A 84 -14.10 -9.16 -2.34
C PRO A 84 -15.58 -9.05 -1.97
N ARG A 85 -15.91 -8.12 -1.08
CA ARG A 85 -17.28 -7.88 -0.63
C ARG A 85 -17.97 -6.73 -1.35
N ALA A 86 -17.21 -5.99 -2.15
CA ALA A 86 -17.76 -4.97 -3.02
C ALA A 86 -16.99 -4.90 -4.34
N LYS A 87 -17.70 -4.51 -5.40
CA LYS A 87 -17.14 -4.27 -6.73
C LYS A 87 -17.18 -2.78 -7.02
N LEU A 88 -16.04 -2.22 -7.39
CA LEU A 88 -15.92 -0.82 -7.75
C LEU A 88 -16.46 -0.56 -9.17
N PRO A 89 -17.16 0.55 -9.40
CA PRO A 89 -17.54 1.00 -10.74
C PRO A 89 -16.34 1.65 -11.43
N ASN A 90 -16.36 1.73 -12.77
CA ASN A 90 -15.31 2.38 -13.57
C ASN A 90 -15.04 3.84 -13.18
N SER A 91 -16.02 4.55 -12.63
CA SER A 91 -15.86 5.96 -12.25
C SER A 91 -14.84 6.20 -11.13
N ILE A 92 -14.42 5.16 -10.40
CA ILE A 92 -13.29 5.26 -9.45
C ILE A 92 -12.02 5.78 -10.12
N CYS A 93 -11.82 5.40 -11.38
CA CYS A 93 -10.60 5.67 -12.13
C CYS A 93 -10.43 7.13 -12.54
N THR A 94 -11.47 7.95 -12.47
CA THR A 94 -11.48 9.31 -13.02
C THR A 94 -12.04 10.34 -12.05
N SER A 95 -12.05 10.04 -10.75
CA SER A 95 -12.56 10.98 -9.75
C SER A 95 -11.72 12.25 -9.71
N SER A 96 -12.38 13.40 -9.83
CA SER A 96 -11.72 14.72 -9.93
C SER A 96 -11.51 15.43 -8.60
N ARG A 97 -12.06 14.90 -7.48
CA ARG A 97 -12.06 15.58 -6.17
C ARG A 97 -11.41 14.80 -5.04
N ILE A 98 -11.28 13.48 -5.18
CA ILE A 98 -10.75 12.63 -4.11
C ILE A 98 -9.25 12.88 -3.95
N LYS A 99 -8.87 13.33 -2.75
CA LYS A 99 -7.50 13.53 -2.28
C LYS A 99 -6.98 12.34 -1.51
N ASP A 100 -7.86 11.72 -0.71
CA ASP A 100 -7.54 10.57 0.13
C ASP A 100 -8.44 9.39 -0.23
N LEU A 101 -7.85 8.31 -0.71
CA LEU A 101 -8.56 7.09 -1.09
C LEU A 101 -8.00 5.88 -0.35
N GLU A 102 -8.84 5.26 0.47
CA GLU A 102 -8.52 4.00 1.16
C GLU A 102 -9.52 2.93 0.75
N LEU A 103 -9.01 1.84 0.18
CA LEU A 103 -9.80 0.73 -0.32
C LEU A 103 -9.32 -0.55 0.36
N LYS A 104 -10.26 -1.31 0.93
CA LYS A 104 -9.97 -2.61 1.51
C LYS A 104 -11.02 -3.65 1.19
N GLY A 105 -10.58 -4.82 0.71
CA GLY A 105 -11.46 -5.96 0.47
C GLY A 105 -12.47 -5.77 -0.67
N VAL A 106 -12.09 -4.98 -1.69
CA VAL A 106 -12.92 -4.69 -2.87
C VAL A 106 -12.29 -5.20 -4.16
N SER A 107 -13.10 -5.48 -5.17
CA SER A 107 -12.64 -5.78 -6.53
C SER A 107 -12.64 -4.52 -7.39
N PHE A 108 -11.55 -4.33 -8.14
CA PHE A 108 -11.47 -3.31 -9.18
C PHE A 108 -12.37 -3.68 -10.36
N PRO A 109 -12.81 -2.67 -11.15
CA PRO A 109 -13.58 -2.93 -12.35
C PRO A 109 -12.73 -3.64 -13.42
N ASN A 110 -13.42 -4.13 -14.45
CA ASN A 110 -12.77 -4.78 -15.59
C ASN A 110 -11.87 -3.80 -16.34
N ALA A 111 -10.78 -4.31 -16.89
CA ALA A 111 -9.90 -3.56 -17.76
C ALA A 111 -10.58 -3.17 -19.10
N ASN A 112 -9.92 -2.26 -19.83
CA ASN A 112 -10.26 -1.93 -21.20
C ASN A 112 -9.96 -3.11 -22.16
N ALA A 113 -10.19 -2.91 -23.46
CA ALA A 113 -9.96 -3.93 -24.50
C ALA A 113 -8.50 -4.45 -24.54
N ASP A 114 -7.53 -3.61 -24.16
CA ASP A 114 -6.11 -3.97 -24.13
C ASP A 114 -5.71 -4.71 -22.84
N GLY A 115 -6.63 -4.82 -21.88
CA GLY A 115 -6.37 -5.40 -20.56
C GLY A 115 -5.71 -4.42 -19.58
N GLU A 116 -5.75 -3.12 -19.87
CA GLU A 116 -5.28 -2.05 -18.99
C GLU A 116 -6.43 -1.41 -18.18
N LEU A 117 -6.19 -1.18 -16.89
CA LEU A 117 -7.02 -0.32 -16.05
C LEU A 117 -6.17 0.83 -15.54
N ILE A 118 -6.58 2.06 -15.84
CA ILE A 118 -5.84 3.27 -15.46
C ILE A 118 -6.59 3.98 -14.33
N LEU A 119 -5.97 4.12 -13.17
CA LEU A 119 -6.41 5.00 -12.09
C LEU A 119 -5.80 6.39 -12.32
N SER A 120 -6.61 7.35 -12.75
CA SER A 120 -6.22 8.72 -13.07
C SER A 120 -7.11 9.73 -12.34
N CYS A 121 -6.81 9.89 -11.05
CA CYS A 121 -7.40 10.92 -10.19
C CYS A 121 -6.43 12.12 -10.09
N PRO A 122 -6.75 13.29 -10.67
CA PRO A 122 -5.80 14.39 -10.82
C PRO A 122 -5.37 15.04 -9.50
N VAL A 123 -6.21 14.96 -8.46
CA VAL A 123 -5.97 15.60 -7.15
C VAL A 123 -5.66 14.60 -6.03
N LEU A 124 -5.45 13.32 -6.37
CA LEU A 124 -5.21 12.27 -5.37
C LEU A 124 -3.81 12.41 -4.77
N GLU A 125 -3.74 12.59 -3.46
CA GLU A 125 -2.53 12.79 -2.66
C GLU A 125 -2.13 11.50 -1.91
N ASN A 126 -3.12 10.75 -1.41
CA ASN A 126 -2.89 9.50 -0.69
C ASN A 126 -3.76 8.35 -1.24
N LEU A 127 -3.12 7.22 -1.54
CA LEU A 127 -3.77 6.01 -2.03
C LEU A 127 -3.35 4.80 -1.21
N CYS A 128 -4.30 4.13 -0.55
CA CYS A 128 -4.08 2.86 0.12
C CYS A 128 -5.03 1.80 -0.44
N ILE A 129 -4.47 0.70 -0.94
CA ILE A 129 -5.19 -0.42 -1.53
C ILE A 129 -4.77 -1.69 -0.78
N THR A 130 -5.70 -2.23 0.01
CA THR A 130 -5.44 -3.36 0.92
C THR A 130 -6.33 -4.55 0.60
N LYS A 131 -5.75 -5.73 0.33
CA LYS A 131 -6.50 -6.97 0.05
C LYS A 131 -7.55 -6.77 -1.06
N CYS A 132 -7.17 -6.05 -2.12
CA CYS A 132 -8.05 -5.78 -3.27
C CYS A 132 -7.74 -6.71 -4.44
N GLN A 133 -8.79 -7.03 -5.19
CA GLN A 133 -8.74 -7.95 -6.32
C GLN A 133 -8.58 -7.21 -7.65
N LEU A 134 -7.65 -7.68 -8.49
CA LEU A 134 -7.32 -7.16 -9.82
C LEU A 134 -7.58 -8.19 -10.94
N ASN A 135 -8.64 -8.99 -10.82
CA ASN A 135 -8.93 -10.03 -11.81
C ASN A 135 -9.22 -9.45 -13.20
N ASN A 136 -8.77 -10.17 -14.23
CA ASN A 136 -8.91 -9.78 -15.63
C ASN A 136 -8.22 -8.44 -15.98
N ILE A 137 -7.28 -7.98 -15.16
CA ILE A 137 -6.46 -6.80 -15.41
C ILE A 137 -5.03 -7.26 -15.69
N LYS A 138 -4.56 -7.08 -16.92
CA LYS A 138 -3.16 -7.36 -17.29
C LYS A 138 -2.24 -6.26 -16.76
N VAL A 139 -2.66 -5.00 -16.84
CA VAL A 139 -1.90 -3.85 -16.38
C VAL A 139 -2.80 -2.95 -15.53
N PHE A 140 -2.44 -2.77 -14.26
CA PHE A 140 -3.04 -1.77 -13.38
C PHE A 140 -2.11 -0.57 -13.30
N LYS A 141 -2.48 0.53 -13.97
CA LYS A 141 -1.67 1.74 -14.06
C LYS A 141 -2.18 2.81 -13.11
N ILE A 142 -1.32 3.29 -12.22
CA ILE A 142 -1.59 4.41 -11.32
C ILE A 142 -0.95 5.66 -11.92
N SER A 143 -1.77 6.58 -12.42
CA SER A 143 -1.34 7.78 -13.15
C SER A 143 -1.91 9.04 -12.50
N THR A 144 -1.44 9.32 -11.28
CA THR A 144 -1.93 10.38 -10.39
C THR A 144 -0.79 11.36 -10.06
N PRO A 145 -0.75 12.54 -10.70
CA PRO A 145 0.44 13.41 -10.65
C PRO A 145 0.72 14.03 -9.28
N LEU A 146 -0.29 14.21 -8.43
CA LEU A 146 -0.14 14.76 -7.08
C LEU A 146 0.03 13.70 -5.99
N LEU A 147 0.13 12.41 -6.36
CA LEU A 147 0.21 11.35 -5.38
C LEU A 147 1.53 11.41 -4.63
N GLU A 148 1.46 11.57 -3.31
CA GLU A 148 2.62 11.63 -2.41
C GLU A 148 2.83 10.31 -1.65
N SER A 149 1.75 9.56 -1.39
CA SER A 149 1.78 8.31 -0.62
C SER A 149 1.01 7.19 -1.32
N LEU A 150 1.68 6.06 -1.57
CA LEU A 150 1.09 4.88 -2.18
C LEU A 150 1.29 3.65 -1.29
N GLU A 151 0.21 2.97 -0.93
CA GLU A 151 0.25 1.71 -0.21
C GLU A 151 -0.47 0.61 -1.01
N CYS A 152 0.30 -0.40 -1.37
CA CYS A 152 -0.13 -1.59 -2.08
C CYS A 152 0.05 -2.81 -1.16
N VAL A 153 -1.01 -3.18 -0.44
CA VAL A 153 -0.94 -4.19 0.63
C VAL A 153 -1.78 -5.39 0.27
N TYR A 154 -1.14 -6.52 -0.03
CA TYR A 154 -1.78 -7.81 -0.31
C TYR A 154 -2.78 -7.76 -1.49
N LEU A 155 -2.47 -6.99 -2.53
CA LEU A 155 -3.23 -7.06 -3.79
C LEU A 155 -3.12 -8.45 -4.40
N TYR A 156 -4.16 -8.88 -5.11
CA TYR A 156 -4.18 -10.21 -5.70
C TYR A 156 -5.01 -10.27 -6.98
N THR A 157 -4.75 -11.30 -7.78
CA THR A 157 -5.56 -11.75 -8.91
C THR A 157 -5.82 -13.25 -8.74
N ASP A 158 -6.61 -13.88 -9.63
CA ASP A 158 -6.73 -15.34 -9.67
C ASP A 158 -5.36 -16.01 -9.90
N ARG A 159 -5.17 -17.23 -9.36
CA ARG A 159 -3.89 -17.98 -9.34
C ARG A 159 -3.20 -18.03 -10.70
N ASP A 160 -3.96 -18.31 -11.75
CA ASP A 160 -3.44 -18.53 -13.10
C ASP A 160 -3.26 -17.23 -13.90
N HIS A 161 -3.53 -16.09 -13.25
CA HIS A 161 -3.41 -14.77 -13.86
C HIS A 161 -2.21 -14.02 -13.28
N SER A 162 -1.72 -13.08 -14.07
CA SER A 162 -0.72 -12.11 -13.65
C SER A 162 -1.26 -10.71 -13.90
N CYS A 163 -0.88 -9.78 -13.03
CA CYS A 163 -1.17 -8.37 -13.18
C CYS A 163 0.13 -7.59 -12.98
N ARG A 164 0.41 -6.66 -13.88
CA ARG A 164 1.48 -5.69 -13.74
C ARG A 164 0.95 -4.39 -13.14
N VAL A 165 1.46 -4.02 -11.98
CA VAL A 165 1.18 -2.73 -11.35
C VAL A 165 2.22 -1.73 -11.83
N LYS A 166 1.79 -0.71 -12.59
CA LYS A 166 2.67 0.34 -13.12
C LYS A 166 2.37 1.67 -12.47
N THR A 167 3.41 2.38 -12.01
CA THR A 167 3.26 3.71 -11.41
C THR A 167 3.77 4.80 -12.36
N CYS A 168 3.00 5.88 -12.50
CA CYS A 168 3.35 7.10 -13.22
C CYS A 168 3.02 8.30 -12.33
N THR A 169 3.79 8.43 -11.23
CA THR A 169 3.51 9.34 -10.11
C THR A 169 4.80 10.06 -9.69
N PRO A 170 5.19 11.14 -10.38
CA PRO A 170 6.51 11.77 -10.21
C PRO A 170 6.73 12.40 -8.84
N ASN A 171 5.65 12.79 -8.14
CA ASN A 171 5.69 13.41 -6.82
C ASN A 171 5.58 12.39 -5.67
N LEU A 172 5.66 11.08 -5.95
CA LEU A 172 5.55 10.05 -4.94
C LEU A 172 6.72 10.12 -3.97
N LYS A 173 6.44 10.36 -2.69
CA LYS A 173 7.44 10.49 -1.61
C LYS A 173 7.59 9.18 -0.84
N ARG A 174 6.48 8.46 -0.65
CA ARG A 174 6.43 7.22 0.13
C ARG A 174 5.72 6.11 -0.61
N ILE A 175 6.30 4.91 -0.58
CA ILE A 175 5.66 3.71 -1.11
C ILE A 175 5.72 2.56 -0.11
N MET A 176 4.62 1.82 0.02
CA MET A 176 4.57 0.57 0.75
C MET A 176 4.10 -0.54 -0.18
N VAL A 177 4.88 -1.61 -0.30
CA VAL A 177 4.51 -2.80 -1.06
C VAL A 177 4.60 -4.02 -0.16
N LYS A 178 3.45 -4.61 0.16
CA LYS A 178 3.37 -5.84 0.95
C LYS A 178 2.74 -6.94 0.12
N ALA A 179 3.49 -8.02 -0.13
CA ALA A 179 2.96 -9.23 -0.74
C ALA A 179 2.73 -10.30 0.33
N THR A 180 1.66 -11.07 0.18
CA THR A 180 1.45 -12.30 0.94
C THR A 180 1.03 -13.38 -0.04
N ALA A 181 1.66 -14.54 -0.05
CA ALA A 181 0.97 -15.66 -0.70
C ALA A 181 -0.13 -16.10 0.26
N TYR A 182 -1.37 -15.97 -0.17
CA TYR A 182 -2.43 -16.75 0.42
C TYR A 182 -2.14 -18.21 0.15
N SER A 183 -2.45 -19.06 1.12
CA SER A 183 -1.98 -20.45 1.20
C SER A 183 -2.20 -21.23 -0.11
N SER A 184 -1.53 -22.37 -0.26
CA SER A 184 -1.76 -23.30 -1.39
C SER A 184 -3.24 -23.74 -1.58
N LEU A 185 -4.13 -23.48 -0.61
CA LEU A 185 -5.58 -23.69 -0.70
C LEU A 185 -6.33 -22.51 -1.34
N ASP A 186 -5.72 -21.33 -1.41
CA ASP A 186 -6.30 -20.12 -1.95
C ASP A 186 -5.97 -20.00 -3.46
N ARG A 187 -7.02 -19.81 -4.27
CA ARG A 187 -6.95 -19.75 -5.74
C ARG A 187 -6.47 -18.39 -6.25
N VAL A 188 -5.57 -17.73 -5.53
CA VAL A 188 -5.13 -16.36 -5.85
C VAL A 188 -3.61 -16.25 -6.01
N ASN A 189 -3.19 -15.27 -6.79
CA ASN A 189 -1.81 -14.84 -6.95
C ASN A 189 -1.66 -13.40 -6.45
N SER A 190 -0.81 -13.19 -5.45
CA SER A 190 -0.53 -11.87 -4.86
C SER A 190 0.89 -11.37 -5.10
N MET A 191 1.73 -12.16 -5.78
CA MET A 191 3.09 -11.77 -6.16
C MET A 191 3.03 -11.06 -7.51
N LEU A 192 2.40 -9.89 -7.51
CA LEU A 192 2.17 -9.10 -8.72
C LEU A 192 3.48 -8.52 -9.26
N ASP A 193 3.50 -8.22 -10.56
CA ASP A 193 4.63 -7.59 -11.23
C ASP A 193 4.60 -6.07 -10.98
N TYR A 194 5.41 -5.57 -10.06
CA TYR A 194 5.53 -4.12 -9.81
C TYR A 194 6.58 -3.48 -10.72
N CYS A 195 6.12 -2.60 -11.61
CA CYS A 195 6.92 -1.78 -12.51
C CYS A 195 6.98 -0.35 -11.93
N LEU A 196 7.98 -0.13 -11.09
CA LEU A 196 8.21 1.12 -10.36
C LEU A 196 9.32 1.91 -11.06
N GLU A 197 8.97 2.63 -12.12
CA GLU A 197 9.92 3.38 -12.94
C GLU A 197 9.83 4.89 -12.65
N SER A 198 10.98 5.58 -12.72
CA SER A 198 11.08 7.05 -12.67
C SER A 198 10.48 7.71 -11.41
N LEU A 199 10.62 7.06 -10.24
CA LEU A 199 10.19 7.58 -8.94
C LEU A 199 11.24 8.53 -8.33
N THR A 200 11.48 9.67 -8.98
CA THR A 200 12.58 10.59 -8.62
C THR A 200 12.41 11.30 -7.28
N SER A 201 11.17 11.47 -6.81
CA SER A 201 10.86 12.14 -5.53
C SER A 201 10.74 11.17 -4.35
N LEU A 202 10.97 9.87 -4.57
CA LEU A 202 10.74 8.83 -3.59
C LEU A 202 11.84 8.85 -2.54
N THR A 203 11.48 9.11 -1.28
CA THR A 203 12.42 9.20 -0.16
C THR A 203 12.30 8.03 0.80
N SER A 204 11.13 7.37 0.86
CA SER A 204 10.88 6.26 1.78
C SER A 204 10.15 5.11 1.11
N ALA A 205 10.59 3.88 1.38
CA ALA A 205 9.92 2.67 0.95
C ALA A 205 9.80 1.65 2.09
N GLU A 206 8.67 0.94 2.14
CA GLU A 206 8.51 -0.28 2.94
C GLU A 206 8.21 -1.45 2.01
N VAL A 207 9.02 -2.51 2.07
CA VAL A 207 8.85 -3.70 1.24
C VAL A 207 8.82 -4.95 2.11
N SER A 208 7.71 -5.67 2.07
CA SER A 208 7.52 -6.90 2.83
C SER A 208 6.96 -8.01 1.97
N ILE A 209 7.47 -9.22 2.19
CA ILE A 209 6.90 -10.44 1.66
C ILE A 209 6.64 -11.45 2.77
N TYR A 210 5.41 -11.93 2.87
CA TYR A 210 5.03 -13.02 3.77
C TYR A 210 4.44 -14.17 2.96
N SER A 211 5.28 -15.13 2.61
CA SER A 211 4.87 -16.27 1.80
C SER A 211 5.52 -17.54 2.35
N PRO A 212 4.86 -18.21 3.31
CA PRO A 212 5.41 -19.41 3.93
C PRO A 212 5.45 -20.60 2.95
N ASP A 213 4.46 -20.68 2.05
CA ASP A 213 4.28 -21.83 1.16
C ASP A 213 4.99 -21.68 -0.19
N ALA A 214 5.32 -20.46 -0.63
CA ALA A 214 5.94 -20.28 -1.94
C ALA A 214 7.45 -20.60 -1.91
N PRO A 215 8.02 -21.09 -3.03
CA PRO A 215 9.44 -21.35 -3.12
C PRO A 215 10.26 -20.09 -2.81
N LYS A 216 11.24 -20.20 -1.89
CA LYS A 216 12.08 -19.08 -1.46
C LYS A 216 12.71 -18.31 -2.64
N LYS A 217 13.11 -19.02 -3.70
CA LYS A 217 13.70 -18.42 -4.91
C LYS A 217 12.75 -17.44 -5.59
N VAL A 218 11.48 -17.83 -5.77
CA VAL A 218 10.43 -16.98 -6.37
C VAL A 218 10.19 -15.74 -5.50
N CYS A 219 10.14 -15.92 -4.17
CA CYS A 219 10.02 -14.81 -3.22
C CYS A 219 11.21 -13.84 -3.29
N SER A 220 12.43 -14.36 -3.41
CA SER A 220 13.64 -13.56 -3.52
C SER A 220 13.69 -12.77 -4.84
N GLU A 221 13.39 -13.42 -5.98
CA GLU A 221 13.33 -12.76 -7.28
C GLU A 221 12.29 -11.64 -7.32
N TRP A 222 11.11 -11.87 -6.74
CA TRP A 222 10.09 -10.84 -6.60
C TRP A 222 10.57 -9.67 -5.73
N LEU A 223 11.14 -9.97 -4.55
CA LEU A 223 11.66 -8.96 -3.62
C LEU A 223 12.72 -8.09 -4.31
N MET A 224 13.67 -8.71 -5.00
CA MET A 224 14.73 -8.03 -5.74
C MET A 224 14.20 -7.10 -6.82
N LYS A 225 13.15 -7.53 -7.54
CA LYS A 225 12.51 -6.70 -8.55
C LYS A 225 11.88 -5.45 -7.96
N VAL A 226 11.16 -5.58 -6.84
CA VAL A 226 10.56 -4.43 -6.14
C VAL A 226 11.64 -3.49 -5.59
N LEU A 227 12.67 -4.05 -4.93
CA LEU A 227 13.78 -3.27 -4.37
C LEU A 227 14.54 -2.47 -5.44
N THR A 228 14.80 -3.08 -6.60
CA THR A 228 15.43 -2.38 -7.73
C THR A 228 14.58 -1.20 -8.20
N GLY A 229 13.25 -1.30 -8.13
CA GLY A 229 12.33 -0.21 -8.48
C GLY A 229 12.30 0.96 -7.48
N VAL A 230 12.74 0.76 -6.24
CA VAL A 230 12.75 1.78 -5.17
C VAL A 230 14.16 2.21 -4.77
N HIS A 231 15.14 2.03 -5.65
CA HIS A 231 16.56 2.21 -5.36
C HIS A 231 16.98 3.60 -4.85
N ASN A 232 16.24 4.65 -5.20
CA ASN A 232 16.63 6.04 -4.87
C ASN A 232 16.27 6.47 -3.44
N VAL A 233 15.65 5.61 -2.63
CA VAL A 233 15.16 5.99 -1.30
C VAL A 233 16.28 6.30 -0.30
N GLU A 234 15.99 7.21 0.62
CA GLU A 234 16.84 7.50 1.77
C GLU A 234 16.50 6.62 2.98
N SER A 235 15.25 6.13 3.05
CA SER A 235 14.75 5.29 4.12
C SER A 235 14.09 4.03 3.56
N LEU A 236 14.56 2.87 4.01
CA LEU A 236 14.01 1.58 3.61
C LEU A 236 13.58 0.78 4.84
N LYS A 237 12.33 0.32 4.86
CA LYS A 237 11.84 -0.60 5.87
C LYS A 237 11.70 -2.00 5.30
N LEU A 238 12.30 -2.97 5.99
CA LEU A 238 12.28 -4.38 5.62
C LEU A 238 11.80 -5.22 6.81
N THR A 239 11.25 -6.39 6.49
CA THR A 239 10.94 -7.40 7.50
C THR A 239 12.08 -8.39 7.67
N ASP A 240 12.16 -9.06 8.81
CA ASP A 240 13.09 -10.18 9.05
C ASP A 240 13.04 -11.23 7.93
N ARG A 241 11.84 -11.50 7.40
CA ARG A 241 11.65 -12.45 6.30
C ARG A 241 12.28 -11.97 5.00
N SER A 242 12.14 -10.68 4.69
CA SER A 242 12.81 -10.06 3.54
C SER A 242 14.33 -10.20 3.67
N LEU A 243 14.90 -9.89 4.84
CA LEU A 243 16.34 -10.04 5.10
C LEU A 243 16.82 -11.49 4.94
N GLN A 244 16.08 -12.46 5.46
CA GLN A 244 16.41 -13.88 5.31
C GLN A 244 16.45 -14.29 3.83
N LEU A 245 15.49 -13.83 3.02
CA LEU A 245 15.46 -14.11 1.58
C LEU A 245 16.66 -13.50 0.86
N LEU A 246 17.11 -12.31 1.25
CA LEU A 246 18.30 -11.71 0.67
C LEU A 246 19.59 -12.48 1.05
N ALA A 247 19.67 -12.95 2.29
CA ALA A 247 20.82 -13.73 2.77
C ALA A 247 20.90 -15.14 2.14
N ASP A 248 19.75 -15.77 1.90
CA ASP A 248 19.68 -17.12 1.31
C ASP A 248 20.14 -17.15 -0.17
N PHE A 249 20.22 -16.00 -0.86
CA PHE A 249 20.55 -15.90 -2.31
C PHE A 249 21.67 -14.87 -2.60
N PRO A 250 22.96 -15.27 -2.56
CA PRO A 250 24.11 -14.36 -2.68
C PRO A 250 24.23 -13.57 -3.99
N GLU A 251 23.62 -14.02 -5.08
CA GLU A 251 23.61 -13.27 -6.35
C GLU A 251 22.67 -12.04 -6.29
N SER A 252 21.60 -12.15 -5.50
CA SER A 252 20.66 -11.05 -5.24
C SER A 252 21.32 -9.98 -4.38
N PHE A 253 22.16 -10.44 -3.45
CA PHE A 253 22.91 -9.65 -2.50
C PHE A 253 23.89 -8.65 -3.16
N ASN A 254 24.75 -9.10 -4.07
CA ASN A 254 25.73 -8.21 -4.72
C ASN A 254 25.06 -7.07 -5.49
N LYS A 255 23.92 -7.36 -6.14
CA LYS A 255 23.17 -6.36 -6.91
C LYS A 255 22.62 -5.24 -6.04
N LEU A 256 22.18 -5.52 -4.81
CA LEU A 256 21.57 -4.48 -3.97
C LEU A 256 22.56 -3.43 -3.47
N SER A 257 23.80 -3.85 -3.20
CA SER A 257 24.84 -2.94 -2.70
C SER A 257 25.15 -1.80 -3.68
N ASP A 258 25.09 -2.09 -4.99
CA ASP A 258 25.31 -1.09 -6.05
C ASP A 258 24.10 -0.16 -6.25
N ILE A 259 22.92 -0.58 -5.81
CA ILE A 259 21.65 0.05 -6.17
C ILE A 259 21.23 1.14 -5.17
N PHE A 260 21.53 0.98 -3.87
CA PHE A 260 21.08 1.88 -2.80
C PHE A 260 22.12 2.91 -2.37
N SER A 261 22.60 3.73 -3.31
CA SER A 261 23.62 4.76 -3.03
C SER A 261 23.15 5.92 -2.14
N ASN A 262 21.84 6.19 -2.09
CA ASN A 262 21.25 7.29 -1.31
C ASN A 262 20.72 6.88 0.07
N LEU A 263 20.81 5.60 0.42
CA LEU A 263 20.18 5.05 1.62
C LEU A 263 20.89 5.52 2.90
N LYS A 264 20.12 6.10 3.83
CA LYS A 264 20.60 6.64 5.11
C LYS A 264 20.01 5.90 6.31
N PHE A 265 18.80 5.37 6.16
CA PHE A 265 18.03 4.73 7.23
C PHE A 265 17.52 3.36 6.80
N VAL A 266 17.73 2.34 7.63
CA VAL A 266 17.06 1.05 7.48
C VAL A 266 16.30 0.71 8.74
N GLU A 267 14.98 0.54 8.62
CA GLU A 267 14.13 0.12 9.73
C GLU A 267 13.78 -1.37 9.60
N LEU A 268 13.89 -2.10 10.70
CA LEU A 268 13.48 -3.49 10.78
C LEU A 268 12.23 -3.65 11.65
N ASP A 269 11.29 -4.48 11.20
CA ASP A 269 10.04 -4.74 11.92
C ASP A 269 10.24 -5.42 13.29
N LYS A 270 11.34 -6.17 13.45
CA LYS A 270 11.74 -6.81 14.71
C LYS A 270 13.19 -6.46 15.08
N PRO A 271 13.38 -5.53 16.02
CA PRO A 271 14.71 -5.22 16.55
C PRO A 271 15.27 -6.43 17.31
N GLY A 272 16.53 -6.83 17.03
CA GLY A 272 17.26 -7.80 17.87
C GLY A 272 17.61 -9.14 17.23
N SER A 273 17.30 -9.36 15.96
CA SER A 273 17.88 -10.47 15.20
C SER A 273 19.40 -10.27 15.08
N CYS A 274 20.22 -11.21 15.57
CA CYS A 274 21.68 -11.15 15.41
C CYS A 274 22.12 -11.16 13.94
N TYR A 275 21.24 -11.59 13.04
CA TYR A 275 21.44 -11.53 11.60
C TYR A 275 21.26 -10.13 11.04
N ALA A 276 20.45 -9.26 11.67
CA ALA A 276 20.15 -7.92 11.16
C ALA A 276 21.42 -7.11 10.87
N GLN A 277 22.30 -6.97 11.86
CA GLN A 277 23.48 -6.13 11.70
C GLN A 277 24.52 -6.74 10.76
N ALA A 278 24.64 -8.07 10.72
CA ALA A 278 25.48 -8.76 9.74
C ALA A 278 24.93 -8.60 8.32
N VAL A 279 23.62 -8.79 8.13
CA VAL A 279 22.94 -8.66 6.84
C VAL A 279 22.95 -7.20 6.37
N LEU A 280 22.83 -6.20 7.25
CA LEU A 280 22.96 -4.79 6.88
C LEU A 280 24.38 -4.42 6.46
N LYS A 281 25.39 -4.86 7.21
CA LYS A 281 26.81 -4.67 6.83
C LYS A 281 27.14 -5.36 5.51
N LEU A 282 26.59 -6.54 5.31
CA LEU A 282 26.71 -7.26 4.07
C LEU A 282 26.00 -6.46 2.95
N LEU A 283 24.73 -6.07 3.11
CA LEU A 283 23.92 -5.49 2.03
C LEU A 283 24.35 -4.09 1.60
N PHE A 284 24.84 -3.27 2.54
CA PHE A 284 25.17 -1.86 2.29
C PHE A 284 26.66 -1.58 2.44
N GLY A 285 27.49 -2.62 2.50
CA GLY A 285 28.95 -2.52 2.55
C GLY A 285 29.53 -2.48 3.95
N ASN A 286 30.68 -3.16 4.10
CA ASN A 286 31.41 -3.28 5.37
C ASN A 286 32.00 -1.95 5.85
N ASP A 287 32.18 -0.97 4.95
CA ASP A 287 32.73 0.34 5.26
C ASP A 287 31.69 1.31 5.85
N ILE A 288 30.39 0.98 5.76
CA ILE A 288 29.32 1.78 6.36
C ILE A 288 29.13 1.38 7.82
N GLN A 289 29.44 2.30 8.73
CA GLN A 289 29.21 2.11 10.16
C GLN A 289 27.71 2.30 10.48
N TRP A 290 26.95 1.22 10.39
CA TRP A 290 25.56 1.20 10.84
C TRP A 290 25.45 1.21 12.37
N GLN A 291 24.81 2.23 12.92
CA GLN A 291 24.50 2.36 14.33
C GLN A 291 23.05 1.94 14.59
N LEU A 292 22.83 1.09 15.59
CA LEU A 292 21.49 0.71 16.03
C LEU A 292 20.96 1.78 16.99
N GLU A 293 19.92 2.48 16.59
CA GLU A 293 19.20 3.44 17.44
C GLU A 293 18.08 2.76 18.23
N ARG A 294 17.50 3.49 19.19
CA ARG A 294 16.33 2.99 19.93
C ARG A 294 15.18 2.71 18.95
N GLY A 295 14.59 1.52 19.03
CA GLY A 295 13.42 1.14 18.24
C GLY A 295 13.68 0.30 16.99
N GLY A 296 14.91 -0.17 16.75
CA GLY A 296 15.22 -1.05 15.60
C GLY A 296 15.52 -0.32 14.29
N VAL A 297 15.71 0.99 14.37
CA VAL A 297 16.19 1.81 13.25
C VAL A 297 17.72 1.76 13.23
N PHE A 298 18.27 1.47 12.07
CA PHE A 298 19.70 1.54 11.80
C PHE A 298 20.00 2.79 10.98
N THR A 299 21.01 3.55 11.40
CA THR A 299 21.43 4.79 10.74
C THR A 299 22.90 4.74 10.34
N VAL A 300 23.26 5.42 9.26
CA VAL A 300 24.65 5.57 8.84
C VAL A 300 25.35 6.55 9.79
N GLY A 301 26.33 6.06 10.54
CA GLY A 301 27.12 6.91 11.44
C GLY A 301 27.99 7.89 10.66
N GLU A 302 27.85 9.19 10.92
CA GLU A 302 28.84 10.16 10.48
C GLU A 302 30.17 9.84 11.18
N LYS A 303 31.26 9.73 10.41
CA LYS A 303 32.61 9.79 10.98
C LYS A 303 32.70 11.09 11.78
N LYS A 304 32.64 11.02 13.11
CA LYS A 304 33.15 12.10 13.95
C LYS A 304 34.58 12.33 13.50
N MET A 305 34.85 13.44 12.82
CA MET A 305 36.21 13.92 12.71
C MET A 305 36.68 14.13 14.15
N ASP A 306 37.69 13.36 14.56
CA ASP A 306 38.41 13.57 15.80
C ASP A 306 39.04 14.97 15.77
N GLY A 307 38.24 15.97 16.13
CA GLY A 307 38.72 17.25 16.58
C GLY A 307 39.39 17.01 17.92
N LYS A 308 40.73 16.82 17.88
CA LYS A 308 41.61 16.89 19.05
C LYS A 308 41.27 18.15 19.87
N THR A 309 40.45 18.01 20.91
CA THR A 309 40.50 18.92 22.04
C THR A 309 41.73 18.53 22.86
N THR A 310 42.85 19.15 22.50
CA THR A 310 43.97 19.33 23.41
C THR A 310 43.46 20.22 24.55
N PHE A 311 43.39 19.66 25.75
CA PHE A 311 43.31 20.48 26.96
C PHE A 311 44.67 21.14 27.17
N PRO A 312 44.76 22.47 27.34
CA PRO A 312 45.95 23.05 27.94
C PRO A 312 45.88 22.87 29.45
N GLU A 313 46.96 22.31 30.00
CA GLU A 313 47.25 22.29 31.43
C GLU A 313 47.46 23.71 31.97
N ASN A 314 47.00 23.92 33.21
CA ASN A 314 47.45 24.88 34.24
C ASN A 314 47.25 26.39 33.99
N VAL A 315 46.42 27.02 34.84
CA VAL A 315 46.82 27.75 36.07
C VAL A 315 45.67 27.66 37.09
#